data_AF-A0A3B8MD60-F1
#
_entry.id   AF-A0A3B8MD60-F1
#
_cell.length_a   1.000
_cell.length_b   1.000
_cell.length_c   1.000
_cell.angle_alpha   90.00
_cell.angle_beta   90.00
_cell.angle_gamma   90.00
#
_symmetry.space_group_name_H-M   'P 1'
#
loop_
_entity.id
_entity.type
_entity.pdbx_description
1 polymer ?
#
loop_
_entity_poly.entity_id
_entity_poly.type
_entity_poly.pdbx_seq_one_letter_code
_entity_poly.pdbx_strand_id
1 'polypeptide(L)'
;APCGELALTFAQKSALSLSGATQESNVRAVLARVARAEVEFGFVYKTDVTAADGDVVQIPAIKTEELRTSYSIAAMKESLERPAVNEFLEAATSASARSILFKLGFSEP
;
A
#
# COMPACT_ATOMS: atom_id res chain seq x y z
N ALA A 1 8.53 -3.30 -2.24
CA ALA A 1 8.54 -3.21 -3.71
C ALA A 1 7.31 -2.46 -4.19
N PRO A 2 7.29 -1.82 -5.37
CA PRO A 2 6.07 -1.27 -5.95
C PRO A 2 4.99 -2.35 -6.12
N CYS A 3 3.71 -1.97 -6.01
CA CYS A 3 2.58 -2.91 -6.01
C CYS A 3 2.54 -3.80 -7.26
N GLY A 4 2.92 -3.27 -8.42
CA GLY A 4 2.96 -4.04 -9.67
C GLY A 4 3.97 -5.19 -9.62
N GLU A 5 5.14 -4.98 -9.03
CA GLU A 5 6.15 -6.04 -8.85
C GLU A 5 5.68 -7.11 -7.85
N LEU A 6 5.01 -6.68 -6.77
CA LEU A 6 4.38 -7.60 -5.83
C LEU A 6 3.26 -8.42 -6.50
N ALA A 7 2.46 -7.80 -7.38
CA ALA A 7 1.42 -8.48 -8.15
C ALA A 7 2.00 -9.56 -9.09
N LEU A 8 3.11 -9.27 -9.77
CA LEU A 8 3.80 -10.26 -10.61
C LEU A 8 4.35 -11.42 -9.76
N THR A 9 4.97 -11.11 -8.63
CA THR A 9 5.50 -12.13 -7.70
C THR A 9 4.36 -13.01 -7.16
N PHE A 10 3.24 -12.39 -6.78
CA PHE A 10 2.04 -13.09 -6.35
C PHE A 10 1.53 -14.04 -7.43
N ALA A 11 1.40 -13.55 -8.66
CA ALA A 11 0.87 -14.32 -9.78
C ALA A 11 1.77 -15.52 -10.10
N GLN A 12 3.09 -15.34 -10.07
CA GLN A 12 4.05 -16.44 -10.25
C GLN A 12 3.93 -17.49 -9.14
N LYS A 13 3.89 -17.09 -7.87
CA LYS A 13 3.73 -18.01 -6.74
C LYS A 13 2.39 -18.76 -6.76
N SER A 14 1.35 -18.15 -7.31
CA SER A 14 -0.01 -18.69 -7.31
C SER A 14 -0.41 -19.34 -8.64
N ALA A 15 0.50 -19.45 -9.60
CA ALA A 15 0.25 -19.92 -10.97
C ALA A 15 -0.93 -19.19 -11.66
N LEU A 16 -1.11 -17.91 -11.34
CA LEU A 16 -2.15 -17.06 -11.93
C LEU A 16 -1.63 -16.46 -13.25
N SER A 17 -2.34 -16.67 -14.35
CA SER A 17 -2.04 -16.01 -15.62
C SER A 17 -2.54 -14.57 -15.60
N LEU A 18 -1.66 -13.61 -15.92
CA LEU A 18 -1.98 -12.19 -16.07
C LEU A 18 -2.00 -11.75 -17.55
N SER A 19 -2.11 -12.67 -18.50
CA SER A 19 -2.05 -12.35 -19.94
C SER A 19 -3.15 -11.38 -20.43
N GLY A 20 -4.31 -11.37 -19.75
CA GLY A 20 -5.41 -10.43 -20.03
C GLY A 20 -5.39 -9.17 -19.15
N ALA A 21 -4.39 -9.00 -18.29
CA ALA A 21 -4.36 -7.87 -17.36
C ALA A 21 -3.96 -6.57 -18.07
N THR A 22 -4.68 -5.49 -17.77
CA THR A 22 -4.26 -4.13 -18.13
C THR A 22 -3.30 -3.58 -17.08
N GLN A 23 -2.41 -2.68 -17.48
CA GLN A 23 -1.51 -1.98 -16.56
C GLN A 23 -1.90 -0.51 -16.48
N GLU A 24 -1.81 0.04 -15.27
CA GLU A 24 -2.09 1.44 -15.00
C GLU A 24 -0.85 2.15 -14.46
N SER A 25 -0.82 3.46 -14.61
CA SER A 25 0.31 4.29 -14.15
C SER A 25 0.49 4.29 -12.62
N ASN A 26 -0.56 4.01 -11.85
CA ASN A 26 -0.52 3.98 -10.39
C ASN A 26 -1.69 3.16 -9.80
N VAL A 27 -1.58 2.81 -8.52
CA VAL A 27 -2.58 1.99 -7.81
C VAL A 27 -3.95 2.66 -7.69
N ARG A 28 -4.03 3.99 -7.65
CA ARG A 28 -5.33 4.70 -7.60
C ARG A 28 -6.10 4.56 -8.91
N ALA A 29 -5.40 4.55 -10.04
CA ALA A 29 -6.03 4.30 -11.34
C ALA A 29 -6.58 2.87 -11.42
N VAL A 30 -5.84 1.86 -10.93
CA VAL A 30 -6.35 0.48 -10.81
C VAL A 30 -7.60 0.43 -9.94
N LEU A 31 -7.55 1.00 -8.73
CA LEU A 31 -8.66 1.05 -7.79
C LEU A 31 -9.92 1.66 -8.43
N ALA A 32 -9.77 2.79 -9.11
CA ALA A 32 -10.88 3.49 -9.72
C ALA A 32 -11.55 2.69 -10.86
N ARG A 33 -10.78 1.90 -11.62
CA ARG A 33 -11.33 1.02 -12.66
C ARG A 33 -12.10 -0.17 -12.07
N VAL A 34 -11.60 -0.74 -10.97
CA VAL A 34 -12.32 -1.78 -10.21
C VAL A 34 -13.62 -1.21 -9.65
N ALA A 35 -13.58 -0.05 -9.00
CA ALA A 35 -14.76 0.59 -8.42
C ALA A 35 -15.84 0.93 -9.47
N ARG A 36 -15.43 1.26 -10.70
CA ARG A 36 -16.34 1.49 -11.84
C ARG A 36 -16.77 0.20 -12.57
N ALA A 37 -16.36 -0.96 -12.07
CA ALA A 37 -16.61 -2.26 -12.71
C ALA A 37 -16.12 -2.34 -14.18
N GLU A 38 -15.09 -1.57 -14.53
CA GLU A 38 -14.43 -1.68 -15.85
C GLU A 38 -13.52 -2.91 -15.94
N VAL A 39 -13.10 -3.43 -14.78
CA VAL A 39 -12.37 -4.68 -14.60
C VAL A 39 -12.90 -5.37 -13.34
N GLU A 40 -12.90 -6.69 -13.32
CA GLU A 40 -13.43 -7.46 -12.18
C GLU A 40 -12.47 -7.50 -10.99
N PHE A 41 -11.16 -7.46 -11.25
CA PHE A 41 -10.12 -7.61 -10.24
C PHE A 41 -8.97 -6.63 -10.46
N GLY A 42 -8.36 -6.17 -9.36
CA GLY A 42 -7.18 -5.32 -9.39
C GLY A 42 -6.24 -5.60 -8.21
N PHE A 43 -4.94 -5.46 -8.46
CA PHE A 43 -3.92 -5.50 -7.41
C PHE A 43 -3.66 -4.10 -6.88
N VAL A 44 -3.94 -3.88 -5.60
CA VAL A 44 -3.75 -2.62 -4.88
C VAL A 44 -3.23 -2.88 -3.47
N TYR A 45 -2.81 -1.85 -2.74
CA TYR A 45 -2.44 -2.00 -1.34
C TYR A 45 -3.66 -2.10 -0.43
N LYS A 46 -3.51 -2.74 0.73
CA LYS A 46 -4.55 -2.79 1.77
C LYS A 46 -5.02 -1.38 2.19
N THR A 47 -4.10 -0.42 2.23
CA THR A 47 -4.39 0.99 2.53
C THR A 47 -5.31 1.61 1.48
N ASP A 48 -5.19 1.21 0.20
CA ASP A 48 -6.05 1.71 -0.87
C ASP A 48 -7.48 1.17 -0.74
N VAL A 49 -7.64 -0.11 -0.39
CA VAL A 49 -8.96 -0.70 -0.11
C VAL A 49 -9.60 -0.03 1.11
N THR A 50 -8.82 0.20 2.17
CA THR A 50 -9.31 0.89 3.37
C THR A 50 -9.77 2.31 3.05
N ALA A 51 -9.07 3.01 2.16
CA ALA A 51 -9.42 4.36 1.73
C ALA A 51 -10.62 4.42 0.77
N ALA A 52 -10.98 3.31 0.12
CA ALA A 52 -12.11 3.22 -0.81
C ALA A 52 -13.48 3.12 -0.10
N ASP A 53 -13.50 3.04 1.24
CA ASP A 53 -14.70 3.12 2.09
C ASP A 53 -15.89 2.24 1.64
N GLY A 54 -15.59 1.04 1.13
CA GLY A 54 -16.60 0.05 0.72
C GLY A 54 -16.92 0.04 -0.78
N ASP A 55 -16.37 0.94 -1.59
CA ASP A 55 -16.51 0.92 -3.06
C ASP A 55 -15.88 -0.32 -3.70
N VAL A 56 -14.91 -0.93 -3.01
CA VAL A 56 -14.30 -2.21 -3.39
C VAL A 56 -14.15 -3.11 -2.18
N VAL A 57 -14.04 -4.42 -2.45
CA VAL A 57 -13.86 -5.45 -1.41
C VAL A 57 -12.53 -6.16 -1.56
N GLN A 58 -11.87 -6.44 -0.44
CA GLN A 58 -10.68 -7.29 -0.42
C GLN A 58 -11.08 -8.77 -0.55
N ILE A 59 -10.34 -9.54 -1.34
CA ILE A 59 -10.52 -11.00 -1.45
C ILE A 59 -9.81 -11.69 -0.26
N PRO A 60 -10.52 -12.37 0.66
CA PRO A 60 -9.97 -12.79 1.96
C PRO A 60 -9.03 -14.02 1.95
N ALA A 61 -8.99 -14.79 0.86
CA ALA A 61 -8.33 -16.11 0.82
C ALA A 61 -6.91 -16.10 0.24
N ILE A 62 -6.30 -14.92 0.09
CA ILE A 62 -5.04 -14.76 -0.62
C ILE A 62 -3.90 -14.51 0.36
N LYS A 63 -2.94 -15.46 0.44
CA LYS A 63 -1.72 -15.37 1.26
C LYS A 63 -0.76 -14.29 0.73
N THR A 64 -1.07 -13.01 0.92
CA THR A 64 -0.22 -11.88 0.52
C THR A 64 0.65 -11.36 1.66
N GLU A 65 0.66 -12.02 2.83
CA GLU A 65 1.32 -11.51 4.04
C GLU A 65 2.85 -11.47 3.92
N GLU A 66 3.42 -12.26 3.01
CA GLU A 66 4.83 -12.26 2.66
C GLU A 66 5.20 -11.16 1.64
N LEU A 67 4.21 -10.56 0.97
CA LEU A 67 4.39 -9.55 -0.06
C LEU A 67 4.28 -8.15 0.54
N ARG A 68 5.37 -7.69 1.16
CA ARG A 68 5.39 -6.45 1.93
C ARG A 68 6.05 -5.29 1.19
N THR A 69 5.56 -4.09 1.49
CA THR A 69 6.19 -2.82 1.11
C THR A 69 6.52 -2.04 2.37
N SER A 70 7.80 -1.73 2.57
CA SER A 70 8.26 -0.93 3.70
C SER A 70 8.37 0.54 3.30
N TYR A 71 7.89 1.42 4.18
CA TYR A 71 7.98 2.87 4.03
C TYR A 71 8.88 3.42 5.14
N SER A 72 10.06 3.89 4.76
CA SER A 72 11.04 4.45 5.69
C SER A 72 10.99 5.97 5.68
N ILE A 73 11.13 6.57 6.85
CA ILE A 73 11.31 8.01 7.03
C ILE A 73 12.72 8.27 7.58
N ALA A 74 13.40 9.30 7.08
CA ALA A 74 14.74 9.65 7.50
C ALA A 74 14.93 11.17 7.56
N ALA A 75 15.74 11.63 8.52
CA ALA A 75 16.20 13.02 8.57
C ALA A 75 17.26 13.29 7.52
N MET A 76 17.19 14.46 6.88
CA MET A 76 18.26 14.93 6.00
C MET A 76 19.48 15.36 6.82
N LYS A 77 20.67 14.89 6.43
CA LYS A 77 21.92 15.10 7.18
C LYS A 77 22.29 16.57 7.34
N GLU A 78 22.13 17.38 6.30
CA GLU A 78 22.43 18.82 6.32
C GLU A 78 21.25 19.71 6.74
N SER A 79 20.20 19.17 7.38
CA SER A 79 19.08 20.01 7.82
C SER A 79 19.54 21.09 8.80
N LEU A 80 19.22 22.35 8.49
CA LEU A 80 19.46 23.50 9.37
C LEU A 80 18.44 23.57 10.52
N GLU A 81 17.30 22.89 10.38
CA GLU A 81 16.18 22.86 11.33
C GLU A 81 16.12 21.53 12.11
N ARG A 82 17.27 21.02 12.57
CA ARG A 82 17.35 19.69 13.21
C ARG A 82 16.38 19.50 14.39
N PRO A 83 16.16 20.48 15.29
CA PRO A 83 15.21 20.30 16.38
C PRO A 83 13.79 19.98 15.88
N ALA A 84 13.29 20.74 14.91
CA ALA A 84 11.96 20.53 14.33
C ALA A 84 11.87 19.20 13.55
N VAL A 85 12.94 18.80 12.85
CA VAL A 85 12.99 17.49 12.16
C VAL A 85 12.92 16.33 13.16
N ASN A 86 13.66 16.41 14.27
CA ASN A 86 13.63 15.37 15.30
C ASN A 86 12.26 15.30 15.97
N GLU A 87 11.66 16.44 16.31
CA GLU A 87 10.32 16.51 16.88
C GLU A 87 9.28 15.87 15.93
N PHE A 88 9.38 16.15 14.62
CA PHE A 88 8.53 15.51 13.63
C PHE A 88 8.73 14.00 13.54
N LEU A 89 9.97 13.51 13.55
CA LEU A 89 10.28 12.08 13.52
C LEU A 89 9.72 11.36 14.75
N GLU A 90 9.88 11.95 15.93
CA GLU A 90 9.32 11.43 17.18
C GLU A 90 7.79 11.38 17.12
N ALA A 91 7.16 12.46 16.65
CA ALA A 91 5.71 12.51 16.47
C ALA A 91 5.21 11.45 15.47
N ALA A 92 5.84 11.36 14.29
CA ALA A 92 5.48 10.44 13.21
C ALA A 92 5.71 8.97 13.56
N THR A 93 6.61 8.67 14.50
CA THR A 93 6.91 7.30 14.95
C THR A 93 6.33 6.96 16.33
N SER A 94 5.60 7.89 16.94
CA SER A 94 4.95 7.73 18.25
C SER A 94 3.87 6.65 18.24
N ALA A 95 3.50 6.15 19.43
CA ALA A 95 2.40 5.19 19.57
C ALA A 95 1.07 5.72 19.00
N SER A 96 0.81 7.03 19.15
CA SER A 96 -0.39 7.67 18.61
C SER A 96 -0.41 7.63 17.07
N ALA A 97 0.72 7.98 16.43
CA ALA A 97 0.85 7.93 14.98
C ALA A 97 0.74 6.50 14.46
N ARG A 98 1.36 5.52 15.13
CA ARG A 98 1.22 4.08 14.78
C ARG A 98 -0.24 3.62 14.85
N SER A 99 -0.99 4.07 15.86
CA SER A 99 -2.42 3.74 15.97
C SER A 99 -3.24 4.33 14.82
N ILE A 100 -2.94 5.57 14.41
CA ILE A 100 -3.57 6.20 13.25
C ILE A 100 -3.23 5.43 11.97
N LEU A 101 -1.96 5.12 11.74
CA LEU A 101 -1.51 4.36 10.57
C LEU A 101 -2.16 2.98 10.52
N PHE A 102 -2.28 2.29 11.65
CA PHE A 102 -2.96 1.00 11.73
C PHE A 102 -4.44 1.09 11.29
N LYS A 103 -5.15 2.13 11.74
CA LYS A 103 -6.54 2.39 11.31
C LYS A 103 -6.66 2.68 9.82
N LEU A 104 -5.62 3.26 9.22
CA LEU A 104 -5.53 3.52 7.78
C LEU A 104 -5.07 2.29 6.97
N GLY A 105 -4.91 1.13 7.61
CA GLY A 105 -4.57 -0.13 6.95
C GLY A 105 -3.08 -0.42 6.82
N PHE A 106 -2.20 0.42 7.39
CA PHE A 106 -0.77 0.11 7.52
C PHE A 106 -0.55 -1.01 8.55
N SER A 107 0.60 -1.68 8.42
CA SER A 107 1.05 -2.69 9.39
C SER A 107 2.19 -2.14 10.25
N GLU A 108 2.47 -2.81 11.36
CA GLU A 108 3.66 -2.49 12.16
C GLU A 108 4.93 -2.64 11.32
N PRO A 109 5.94 -1.78 11.55
CA PRO A 109 7.26 -1.90 10.93
C PRO A 109 7.93 -3.25 11.20
#